data_AF-A0A1G2Z930-F1
#
_entry.id   AF-A0A1G2Z930-F1
#
_cell.length_a   1.000
_cell.length_b   1.000
_cell.length_c   1.000
_cell.angle_alpha   90.00
_cell.angle_beta   90.00
_cell.angle_gamma   90.00
#
_symmetry.space_group_name_H-M   'P 1'
#
loop_
_entity.id
_entity.type
_entity.pdbx_description
1 polymer ?
#
loop_
_entity_poly.entity_id
_entity_poly.type
_entity_poly.pdbx_seq_one_letter_code
_entity_poly.pdbx_strand_id
1 'polypeptide(L)'
;MVRDSLELLEVALQRLPDPPWRIAQEADIYDCWGDLYAEMGNLAQATQQYQKAIALYPTSDQPYGRHLLHRRAAKVQAKLDLLTVKAIESGALRDGTYTGKSLGYVGDVTVTVTIRAGKITDVRVQHEEKIDQKATTIIPQRIIAAQSLKVDGITGVTVTYDAIIDGALQALRRQLPGLVQKGPRLVADLRVPGPVGLRPSVSGPQSRPPTGLYYACGESGRKPLACSQEQSS
;
A
#
# COMPACT_ATOMS: atom_id res chain seq x y z
N MET A 1 32.25 -17.54 -0.03
CA MET A 1 31.88 -16.15 -0.37
C MET A 1 30.45 -15.82 0.04
N VAL A 2 29.39 -16.34 -0.60
CA VAL A 2 28.00 -15.94 -0.25
C VAL A 2 27.55 -16.42 1.14
N ARG A 3 27.95 -17.63 1.57
CA ARG A 3 27.65 -18.14 2.92
C ARG A 3 28.30 -17.28 4.00
N ASP A 4 29.57 -16.96 3.83
CA ASP A 4 30.31 -16.06 4.70
C ASP A 4 29.63 -14.67 4.80
N SER A 5 29.07 -14.16 3.70
CA SER A 5 28.29 -12.90 3.71
C SER A 5 27.00 -12.98 4.53
N LEU A 6 26.29 -14.11 4.50
CA LEU A 6 25.09 -14.30 5.34
C LEU A 6 25.45 -14.34 6.82
N GLU A 7 26.52 -15.07 7.18
CA GLU A 7 27.04 -15.15 8.55
C GLU A 7 27.47 -13.77 9.08
N LEU A 8 28.11 -12.95 8.23
CA LEU A 8 28.48 -11.57 8.60
C LEU A 8 27.26 -10.72 8.95
N LEU A 9 26.15 -10.87 8.22
CA LEU A 9 24.93 -10.13 8.47
C LEU A 9 24.19 -10.64 9.73
N GLU A 10 24.28 -11.94 10.05
CA GLU A 10 23.80 -12.47 11.34
C GLU A 10 24.58 -11.86 12.52
N VAL A 11 25.91 -11.78 12.40
CA VAL A 11 26.76 -11.13 13.41
C VAL A 11 26.44 -9.63 13.49
N ALA A 12 26.15 -8.97 12.36
CA ALA A 12 25.77 -7.56 12.34
C ALA A 12 24.46 -7.30 13.11
N LEU A 13 23.45 -8.18 13.01
CA LEU A 13 22.21 -8.07 13.78
C LEU A 13 22.44 -8.15 15.30
N GLN A 14 23.43 -8.93 15.74
CA GLN A 14 23.77 -9.04 17.16
C GLN A 14 24.50 -7.81 17.69
N ARG A 15 25.15 -7.03 16.80
CA ARG A 15 25.99 -5.88 17.15
C ARG A 15 25.36 -4.54 16.76
N LEU A 16 24.02 -4.49 16.77
CA LEU A 16 23.30 -3.26 16.48
C LEU A 16 23.54 -2.19 17.56
N PRO A 17 23.59 -0.90 17.18
CA PRO A 17 23.73 0.20 18.11
C PRO A 17 22.51 0.28 19.04
N ASP A 18 22.63 1.11 20.06
CA ASP A 18 21.52 1.40 20.95
C ASP A 18 20.42 2.23 20.23
N PRO A 19 19.16 2.15 20.72
CA PRO A 19 18.08 2.99 20.22
C PRO A 19 18.45 4.48 20.27
N PRO A 20 17.96 5.30 19.31
CA PRO A 20 16.93 5.00 18.30
C PRO A 20 17.47 4.44 16.96
N TRP A 21 18.80 4.36 16.79
CA TRP A 21 19.44 3.97 15.52
C TRP A 21 19.31 2.49 15.18
N ARG A 22 19.06 1.66 16.20
CA ARG A 22 18.89 0.21 16.06
C ARG A 22 17.93 -0.18 14.94
N ILE A 23 16.74 0.42 14.90
CA ILE A 23 15.65 0.01 13.99
C ILE A 23 16.02 0.26 12.53
N ALA A 24 16.60 1.43 12.23
CA ALA A 24 16.98 1.77 10.86
C ALA A 24 18.15 0.91 10.37
N GLN A 25 19.13 0.60 11.24
CA GLN A 25 20.23 -0.30 10.88
C GLN A 25 19.78 -1.75 10.74
N GLU A 26 18.84 -2.21 11.57
CA GLU A 26 18.22 -3.52 11.42
C GLU A 26 17.52 -3.63 10.05
N ALA A 27 16.78 -2.58 9.64
CA ALA A 27 16.15 -2.52 8.33
C ALA A 27 17.16 -2.56 7.18
N ASP A 28 18.28 -1.84 7.31
CA ASP A 28 19.36 -1.84 6.31
C ASP A 28 19.99 -3.25 6.17
N ILE A 29 20.16 -4.00 7.26
CA ILE A 29 20.65 -5.39 7.21
C ILE A 29 19.66 -6.30 6.47
N TYR A 30 18.36 -6.17 6.73
CA TYR A 30 17.36 -6.93 6.00
C TYR A 30 17.32 -6.60 4.51
N ASP A 31 17.56 -5.35 4.12
CA ASP A 31 17.71 -4.96 2.71
C ASP A 31 18.91 -5.68 2.07
N CYS A 32 20.07 -5.67 2.73
CA CYS A 32 21.26 -6.40 2.26
C CYS A 32 21.04 -7.92 2.19
N TRP A 33 20.34 -8.52 3.16
CA TRP A 33 19.96 -9.93 3.08
C TRP A 33 19.07 -10.21 1.86
N GLY A 34 18.11 -9.32 1.58
CA GLY A 34 17.26 -9.43 0.40
C GLY A 34 18.06 -9.42 -0.90
N ASP A 35 19.04 -8.53 -1.02
CA ASP A 35 19.93 -8.44 -2.19
C ASP A 35 20.72 -9.75 -2.38
N LEU A 36 21.33 -10.29 -1.31
CA LEU A 36 22.06 -11.56 -1.38
C LEU A 36 21.16 -12.73 -1.77
N TYR A 37 19.94 -12.82 -1.22
CA TYR A 37 18.99 -13.86 -1.61
C TYR A 37 18.55 -13.73 -3.07
N ALA A 38 18.41 -12.50 -3.57
CA ALA A 38 18.09 -12.26 -4.97
C ALA A 38 19.23 -12.70 -5.90
N GLU A 39 20.49 -12.46 -5.52
CA GLU A 39 21.68 -12.95 -6.25
C GLU A 39 21.78 -14.48 -6.26
N MET A 40 21.39 -15.14 -5.17
CA MET A 40 21.31 -16.61 -5.10
C MET A 40 20.13 -17.20 -5.90
N GLY A 41 19.26 -16.36 -6.47
CA GLY A 41 18.04 -16.81 -7.15
C GLY A 41 16.93 -17.29 -6.20
N ASN A 42 17.10 -17.13 -4.89
CA ASN A 42 16.09 -17.50 -3.90
C ASN A 42 15.10 -16.34 -3.68
N LEU A 43 14.21 -16.15 -4.67
CA LEU A 43 13.21 -15.08 -4.67
C LEU A 43 12.29 -15.11 -3.44
N ALA A 44 12.06 -16.29 -2.88
CA ALA A 44 11.16 -16.44 -1.75
C ALA A 44 11.73 -15.84 -0.47
N GLN A 45 13.00 -16.17 -0.17
CA GLN A 45 13.69 -15.58 0.96
C GLN A 45 13.94 -14.09 0.73
N ALA A 46 14.32 -13.68 -0.49
CA ALA A 46 14.53 -12.26 -0.81
C ALA A 46 13.29 -11.41 -0.51
N THR A 47 12.12 -11.88 -0.97
CA THR A 47 10.84 -11.20 -0.74
C THR A 47 10.55 -11.04 0.74
N GLN A 48 10.79 -12.08 1.55
CA GLN A 48 10.56 -12.05 2.98
C GLN A 48 11.46 -11.03 3.70
N GLN A 49 12.73 -10.91 3.32
CA GLN A 49 13.65 -9.98 3.96
C GLN A 49 13.34 -8.52 3.57
N TYR A 50 13.03 -8.27 2.30
CA TYR A 50 12.57 -6.93 1.87
C TYR A 50 11.30 -6.48 2.59
N GLN A 51 10.35 -7.39 2.85
CA GLN A 51 9.15 -7.07 3.63
C GLN A 51 9.49 -6.63 5.06
N LYS A 52 10.43 -7.32 5.71
CA LYS A 52 10.90 -6.92 7.06
C LYS A 52 11.52 -5.53 7.02
N ALA A 53 12.39 -5.24 6.04
CA ALA A 53 12.98 -3.93 5.87
C ALA A 53 11.92 -2.83 5.70
N ILE A 54 10.94 -3.04 4.81
CA ILE A 54 9.84 -2.10 4.56
C ILE A 54 8.99 -1.87 5.81
N ALA A 55 8.76 -2.90 6.63
CA ALA A 55 8.02 -2.78 7.87
C ALA A 55 8.77 -1.97 8.94
N LEU A 56 10.11 -2.04 8.96
CA LEU A 56 10.96 -1.41 9.98
C LEU A 56 11.32 0.05 9.65
N TYR A 57 11.53 0.40 8.38
CA TYR A 57 11.87 1.78 8.02
C TYR A 57 10.92 2.86 8.56
N PRO A 58 9.58 2.74 8.49
CA PRO A 58 8.68 3.77 9.00
C PRO A 58 8.59 3.81 10.53
N THR A 59 8.98 2.74 11.23
CA THR A 59 8.84 2.65 12.69
C THR A 59 9.99 3.29 13.46
N SER A 60 11.13 3.56 12.80
CA SER A 60 12.26 4.22 13.44
C SER A 60 11.97 5.69 13.80
N ASP A 61 12.39 6.07 15.00
CA ASP A 61 12.24 7.37 15.64
C ASP A 61 13.56 8.16 15.70
N GLN A 62 14.51 7.84 14.81
CA GLN A 62 15.80 8.51 14.78
C GLN A 62 15.69 10.05 14.67
N PRO A 63 16.48 10.81 15.44
CA PRO A 63 16.31 12.27 15.57
C PRO A 63 16.62 13.03 14.28
N TYR A 64 17.56 12.53 13.48
CA TYR A 64 17.93 13.11 12.19
C TYR A 64 17.78 12.07 11.06
N GLY A 65 17.57 12.55 9.83
CA GLY A 65 17.46 11.67 8.66
C GLY A 65 16.22 10.78 8.62
N ARG A 66 15.26 10.92 9.55
CA ARG A 66 13.99 10.16 9.53
C ARG A 66 13.21 10.34 8.23
N HIS A 67 13.25 11.56 7.68
CA HIS A 67 12.71 11.87 6.37
C HIS A 67 13.40 11.10 5.22
N LEU A 68 14.51 10.41 5.43
CA LEU A 68 15.13 9.56 4.40
C LEU A 68 14.53 8.16 4.40
N LEU A 69 13.92 7.72 5.51
CA LEU A 69 13.47 6.35 5.68
C LEU A 69 12.30 6.01 4.77
N HIS A 70 11.39 6.95 4.48
CA HIS A 70 10.35 6.73 3.47
C HIS A 70 10.95 6.47 2.09
N ARG A 71 12.03 7.20 1.73
CA ARG A 71 12.74 7.01 0.46
C ARG A 71 13.47 5.67 0.43
N ARG A 72 14.04 5.22 1.56
CA ARG A 72 14.66 3.89 1.67
C ARG A 72 13.61 2.79 1.51
N ALA A 73 12.48 2.88 2.22
CA ALA A 73 11.36 1.96 2.05
C ALA A 73 10.87 1.91 0.61
N ALA A 74 10.73 3.06 -0.06
CA ALA A 74 10.35 3.12 -1.47
C ALA A 74 11.38 2.46 -2.40
N LYS A 75 12.69 2.59 -2.11
CA LYS A 75 13.73 1.87 -2.86
C LYS A 75 13.60 0.36 -2.69
N VAL A 76 13.39 -0.13 -1.46
CA VAL A 76 13.21 -1.57 -1.21
C VAL A 76 11.93 -2.08 -1.87
N GLN A 77 10.86 -1.28 -1.87
CA GLN A 77 9.64 -1.61 -2.59
C GLN A 77 9.89 -1.72 -4.11
N ALA A 78 10.68 -0.82 -4.70
CA ALA A 78 11.07 -0.92 -6.10
C ALA A 78 11.91 -2.18 -6.41
N LYS A 79 12.72 -2.66 -5.45
CA LYS A 79 13.43 -3.95 -5.58
C LYS A 79 12.43 -5.13 -5.66
N LEU A 80 11.40 -5.14 -4.81
CA LEU A 80 10.32 -6.14 -4.89
C LEU A 80 9.59 -6.10 -6.23
N ASP A 81 9.40 -4.91 -6.79
CA ASP A 81 8.74 -4.72 -8.08
C ASP A 81 9.58 -5.28 -9.22
N LEU A 82 10.89 -5.02 -9.18
CA LEU A 82 11.84 -5.61 -10.12
C LEU A 82 11.81 -7.15 -10.04
N LEU A 83 11.77 -7.74 -8.84
CA LEU A 83 11.65 -9.19 -8.69
C LEU A 83 10.34 -9.71 -9.28
N THR A 84 9.25 -8.96 -9.11
CA THR A 84 7.95 -9.30 -9.67
C THR A 84 8.00 -9.30 -11.20
N VAL A 85 8.59 -8.27 -11.82
CA VAL A 85 8.76 -8.18 -13.27
C VAL A 85 9.64 -9.32 -13.81
N LYS A 86 10.76 -9.62 -13.15
CA LYS A 86 11.61 -10.77 -13.49
C LYS A 86 10.87 -12.12 -13.40
N ALA A 87 9.95 -12.27 -12.44
CA ALA A 87 9.13 -13.46 -12.31
C ALA A 87 8.16 -13.64 -13.48
N ILE A 88 7.64 -12.55 -14.05
CA ILE A 88 6.81 -12.57 -15.26
C ILE A 88 7.65 -13.04 -16.46
N GLU A 89 8.82 -12.45 -16.66
CA GLU A 89 9.73 -12.77 -17.79
C GLU A 89 10.22 -14.22 -17.76
N SER A 90 10.49 -14.76 -16.56
CA SER A 90 10.91 -16.15 -16.38
C SER A 90 9.77 -17.16 -16.37
N GLY A 91 8.51 -16.71 -16.40
CA GLY A 91 7.34 -17.59 -16.24
C GLY A 91 7.26 -18.29 -14.89
N ALA A 92 7.99 -17.79 -13.88
CA ALA A 92 8.06 -18.35 -12.53
C ALA A 92 6.92 -17.85 -11.63
N LEU A 93 5.79 -17.50 -12.23
CA LEU A 93 4.61 -17.02 -11.50
C LEU A 93 3.88 -18.20 -10.86
N ARG A 94 3.36 -17.97 -9.65
CA ARG A 94 2.49 -18.95 -9.00
C ARG A 94 1.07 -18.89 -9.55
N ASP A 95 0.53 -20.06 -9.86
CA ASP A 95 -0.84 -20.20 -10.31
C ASP A 95 -1.82 -19.79 -9.21
N GLY A 96 -2.87 -19.08 -9.61
CA GLY A 96 -3.86 -18.54 -8.69
C GLY A 96 -4.53 -17.29 -9.23
N THR A 97 -5.48 -16.78 -8.44
CA THR A 97 -6.15 -15.52 -8.72
C THR A 97 -5.77 -14.51 -7.65
N TYR A 98 -5.24 -13.38 -8.09
CA TYR A 98 -4.73 -12.33 -7.21
C TYR A 98 -5.43 -11.02 -7.52
N THR A 99 -5.74 -10.26 -6.47
CA THR A 99 -6.43 -8.97 -6.59
C THR A 99 -5.53 -7.87 -6.03
N GLY A 100 -5.36 -6.80 -6.80
CA GLY A 100 -4.69 -5.56 -6.40
C GLY A 100 -5.66 -4.39 -6.45
N LYS A 101 -5.35 -3.33 -5.70
CA LYS A 101 -6.15 -2.10 -5.65
C LYS A 101 -5.24 -0.90 -5.80
N SER A 102 -5.56 -0.01 -6.71
CA SER A 102 -4.79 1.20 -6.99
C SER A 102 -5.72 2.39 -7.00
N LEU A 103 -5.17 3.57 -6.74
CA LEU A 103 -5.91 4.81 -6.79
C LEU A 103 -6.04 5.25 -8.26
N GLY A 104 -7.28 5.40 -8.73
CA GLY A 104 -7.59 6.03 -10.01
C GLY A 104 -7.86 7.53 -9.89
N TYR A 105 -8.36 8.14 -10.96
CA TYR A 105 -8.78 9.53 -11.01
C TYR A 105 -10.05 9.79 -10.20
N VAL A 106 -11.05 8.89 -10.26
CA VAL A 106 -12.33 9.06 -9.56
C VAL A 106 -12.36 8.33 -8.21
N GLY A 107 -11.72 7.17 -8.15
CA GLY A 107 -11.74 6.30 -6.96
C GLY A 107 -10.84 5.10 -7.15
N ASP A 108 -11.00 4.08 -6.31
CA ASP A 108 -10.18 2.89 -6.36
C ASP A 108 -10.47 2.05 -7.60
N VAL A 109 -9.42 1.65 -8.31
CA VAL A 109 -9.46 0.67 -9.40
C VAL A 109 -9.03 -0.68 -8.83
N THR A 110 -9.89 -1.69 -8.95
CA THR A 110 -9.60 -3.05 -8.49
C THR A 110 -9.26 -3.92 -9.69
N VAL A 111 -8.04 -4.48 -9.70
CA VAL A 111 -7.55 -5.34 -10.78
C VAL A 111 -7.42 -6.77 -10.27
N THR A 112 -8.02 -7.72 -10.96
CA THR A 112 -7.94 -9.15 -10.66
C THR A 112 -7.18 -9.86 -11.77
N VAL A 113 -6.07 -10.49 -11.44
CA VAL A 113 -5.17 -11.20 -12.35
C VAL A 113 -5.27 -12.69 -12.08
N THR A 114 -5.49 -13.50 -13.13
CA THR A 114 -5.50 -14.96 -13.06
C THR A 114 -4.27 -15.52 -13.75
N ILE A 115 -3.48 -16.28 -12.99
CA ILE A 115 -2.27 -16.95 -13.47
C ILE A 115 -2.55 -18.44 -13.58
N ARG A 116 -2.17 -19.04 -14.71
CA ARG A 116 -2.21 -20.49 -14.94
C ARG A 116 -0.96 -20.93 -15.69
N ALA A 117 -0.39 -22.06 -15.29
CA ALA A 117 0.87 -22.59 -15.82
C ALA A 117 1.99 -21.53 -15.88
N GLY A 118 2.08 -20.68 -14.85
CA GLY A 118 3.09 -19.62 -14.76
C GLY A 118 2.89 -18.43 -15.70
N LYS A 119 1.73 -18.31 -16.35
CA LYS A 119 1.40 -17.23 -17.31
C LYS A 119 0.12 -16.49 -16.92
N ILE A 120 0.06 -15.21 -17.29
CA ILE A 120 -1.13 -14.38 -17.11
C ILE A 120 -2.17 -14.79 -18.15
N THR A 121 -3.31 -15.29 -17.70
CA THR A 121 -4.38 -15.82 -18.58
C THR A 121 -5.60 -14.93 -18.66
N ASP A 122 -5.92 -14.21 -17.58
CA ASP A 122 -7.08 -13.32 -17.50
C ASP A 122 -6.73 -12.12 -16.62
N VAL A 123 -7.20 -10.94 -17.00
CA VAL A 123 -7.03 -9.69 -16.25
C VAL A 123 -8.35 -8.95 -16.31
N ARG A 124 -9.00 -8.81 -15.14
CA ARG A 124 -10.28 -8.11 -15.01
C ARG A 124 -10.09 -6.82 -14.23
N VAL A 125 -10.64 -5.74 -14.75
CA VAL A 125 -10.57 -4.42 -14.13
C VAL A 125 -11.98 -4.01 -13.71
N GLN A 126 -12.15 -3.72 -12.42
CA GLN A 126 -13.34 -3.08 -11.86
C GLN A 126 -12.98 -1.62 -11.56
N HIS A 127 -13.72 -0.68 -12.14
CA HIS A 127 -13.44 0.75 -12.03
C HIS A 127 -14.74 1.55 -12.05
N GLU A 128 -14.67 2.77 -11.52
CA GLU A 128 -15.73 3.78 -11.60
C GLU A 128 -15.27 5.02 -12.38
N GLU A 129 -14.15 4.91 -13.09
CA GLU A 129 -13.57 5.95 -13.94
C GLU A 129 -14.54 6.48 -14.98
N LYS A 130 -14.69 7.81 -15.07
CA LYS A 130 -15.51 8.46 -16.11
C LYS A 130 -14.79 8.50 -17.46
N ILE A 131 -13.46 8.57 -17.44
CA ILE A 131 -12.62 8.64 -18.65
C ILE A 131 -11.88 7.30 -18.79
N ASP A 132 -12.54 6.36 -19.47
CA ASP A 132 -11.95 5.06 -19.77
C ASP A 132 -11.48 4.95 -21.23
N GLN A 133 -12.24 5.45 -22.20
CA GLN A 133 -11.95 5.27 -23.63
C GLN A 133 -11.58 3.81 -24.02
N LYS A 134 -12.22 2.81 -23.37
CA LYS A 134 -11.93 1.37 -23.52
C LYS A 134 -10.56 0.91 -22.99
N ALA A 135 -9.88 1.71 -22.16
CA ALA A 135 -8.61 1.35 -21.55
C ALA A 135 -8.72 0.06 -20.72
N THR A 136 -9.85 -0.13 -20.01
CA THR A 136 -10.15 -1.32 -19.21
C THR A 136 -10.32 -2.61 -20.01
N THR A 137 -10.47 -2.53 -21.33
CA THR A 137 -10.50 -3.70 -22.21
C THR A 137 -9.17 -3.85 -22.96
N ILE A 138 -8.65 -2.75 -23.51
CA ILE A 138 -7.47 -2.76 -24.37
C ILE A 138 -6.19 -3.05 -23.58
N ILE A 139 -6.00 -2.41 -22.41
CA ILE A 139 -4.77 -2.57 -21.62
C ILE A 139 -4.64 -4.00 -21.08
N PRO A 140 -5.68 -4.61 -20.46
CA PRO A 140 -5.63 -6.03 -20.06
C PRO A 140 -5.28 -6.98 -21.21
N GLN A 141 -5.85 -6.77 -22.39
CA GLN A 141 -5.52 -7.58 -23.57
C GLN A 141 -4.04 -7.43 -23.98
N ARG A 142 -3.50 -6.20 -23.95
CA ARG A 142 -2.08 -5.94 -24.22
C ARG A 142 -1.18 -6.61 -23.18
N ILE A 143 -1.54 -6.58 -21.90
CA ILE A 143 -0.79 -7.24 -20.82
C ILE A 143 -0.74 -8.76 -21.06
N ILE A 144 -1.88 -9.37 -21.38
CA ILE A 144 -1.97 -10.82 -21.65
C ILE A 144 -1.16 -11.18 -22.90
N ALA A 145 -1.26 -10.39 -23.97
CA ALA A 145 -0.53 -10.65 -25.22
C ALA A 145 0.98 -10.48 -25.05
N ALA A 146 1.43 -9.43 -24.35
CA ALA A 146 2.84 -9.15 -24.14
C ALA A 146 3.47 -9.97 -23.02
N GLN A 147 2.66 -10.53 -22.10
CA GLN A 147 3.13 -11.06 -20.81
C GLN A 147 4.07 -10.07 -20.11
N SER A 148 3.67 -8.80 -20.09
CA SER A 148 4.47 -7.72 -19.50
C SER A 148 3.56 -6.62 -19.00
N LEU A 149 4.00 -5.93 -17.94
CA LEU A 149 3.35 -4.72 -17.44
C LEU A 149 3.77 -3.47 -18.21
N LYS A 150 4.82 -3.56 -19.05
CA LYS A 150 5.28 -2.47 -19.89
C LYS A 150 4.56 -2.50 -21.23
N VAL A 151 3.33 -1.97 -21.25
CA VAL A 151 2.48 -1.91 -22.45
C VAL A 151 2.14 -0.46 -22.79
N ASP A 152 1.80 -0.20 -24.05
CA ASP A 152 1.45 1.16 -24.45
C ASP A 152 0.11 1.59 -23.85
N GLY A 153 0.03 2.85 -23.43
CA GLY A 153 -1.20 3.47 -22.96
C GLY A 153 -2.13 3.91 -24.09
N ILE A 154 -3.24 4.56 -23.69
CA ILE A 154 -4.15 5.28 -24.59
C ILE A 154 -3.99 6.77 -24.32
N THR A 155 -3.90 7.56 -25.39
CA THR A 155 -3.72 9.01 -25.29
C THR A 155 -4.87 9.67 -24.52
N GLY A 156 -4.55 10.47 -23.51
CA GLY A 156 -5.55 11.16 -22.68
C GLY A 156 -6.17 10.30 -21.57
N VAL A 157 -5.66 9.07 -21.36
CA VAL A 157 -6.13 8.13 -20.33
C VAL A 157 -4.97 7.69 -19.44
N THR A 158 -4.02 8.59 -19.17
CA THR A 158 -2.78 8.27 -18.44
C THR A 158 -3.06 7.82 -17.01
N VAL A 159 -3.95 8.51 -16.28
CA VAL A 159 -4.23 8.19 -14.87
C VAL A 159 -4.88 6.81 -14.73
N THR A 160 -5.87 6.50 -15.58
CA THR A 160 -6.51 5.19 -15.59
C THR A 160 -5.53 4.09 -16.03
N TYR A 161 -4.65 4.39 -17.00
CA TYR A 161 -3.59 3.49 -17.41
C TYR A 161 -2.65 3.16 -16.24
N ASP A 162 -2.13 4.18 -15.56
CA ASP A 162 -1.22 4.01 -14.41
C ASP A 162 -1.92 3.22 -13.30
N ALA A 163 -3.19 3.51 -13.02
CA ALA A 163 -3.98 2.75 -12.05
C ALA A 163 -4.11 1.27 -12.45
N ILE A 164 -4.36 0.94 -13.72
CA ILE A 164 -4.43 -0.45 -14.16
C ILE A 164 -3.08 -1.16 -14.01
N ILE A 165 -1.99 -0.51 -14.40
CA ILE A 165 -0.63 -1.07 -14.27
C ILE A 165 -0.26 -1.28 -12.80
N ASP A 166 -0.50 -0.28 -11.94
CA ASP A 166 -0.21 -0.37 -10.51
C ASP A 166 -1.08 -1.42 -9.82
N GLY A 167 -2.35 -1.52 -10.19
CA GLY A 167 -3.27 -2.54 -9.69
C GLY A 167 -2.82 -3.95 -10.08
N ALA A 168 -2.39 -4.13 -11.34
CA ALA A 168 -1.83 -5.39 -11.82
C ALA A 168 -0.52 -5.73 -11.12
N LEU A 169 0.39 -4.75 -10.95
CA LEU A 169 1.64 -4.93 -10.22
C LEU A 169 1.38 -5.35 -8.78
N GLN A 170 0.44 -4.71 -8.08
CA GLN A 170 0.07 -5.10 -6.72
C GLN A 170 -0.54 -6.51 -6.64
N ALA A 171 -1.36 -6.90 -7.61
CA ALA A 171 -1.89 -8.25 -7.70
C ALA A 171 -0.74 -9.26 -7.85
N LEU A 172 0.22 -8.96 -8.73
CA LEU A 172 1.38 -9.82 -8.99
C LEU A 172 2.38 -9.84 -7.83
N ARG A 173 2.53 -8.77 -7.04
CA ARG A 173 3.31 -8.82 -5.81
C ARG A 173 2.78 -9.93 -4.90
N ARG A 174 1.45 -10.01 -4.72
CA ARG A 174 0.81 -10.99 -3.83
C ARG A 174 1.04 -12.46 -4.23
N GLN A 175 1.46 -12.74 -5.47
CA GLN A 175 1.84 -14.10 -5.85
C GLN A 175 3.17 -14.54 -5.23
N LEU A 176 4.07 -13.60 -4.89
CA LEU A 176 5.34 -13.93 -4.26
C LEU A 176 5.12 -14.51 -2.84
N PRO A 177 5.83 -15.58 -2.47
CA PRO A 177 5.75 -16.16 -1.12
C PRO A 177 6.11 -15.11 -0.05
N GLY A 178 5.36 -15.13 1.06
CA GLY A 178 5.43 -14.14 2.13
C GLY A 178 4.25 -13.17 2.16
N LEU A 179 3.54 -12.97 1.03
CA LEU A 179 2.31 -12.16 0.96
C LEU A 179 1.01 -12.97 1.13
N VAL A 180 1.12 -14.22 1.58
CA VAL A 180 0.00 -15.14 1.74
C VAL A 180 -0.90 -14.68 2.89
N GLN A 181 -1.94 -13.92 2.57
CA GLN A 181 -3.21 -14.07 3.26
C GLN A 181 -3.66 -15.51 3.01
N LYS A 182 -3.53 -16.39 4.02
CA LYS A 182 -4.10 -17.74 3.95
C LYS A 182 -5.62 -17.60 3.76
N GLY A 183 -6.13 -18.06 2.62
CA GLY A 183 -7.51 -18.50 2.45
C GLY A 183 -8.49 -17.49 1.85
N PRO A 184 -9.61 -17.99 1.29
CA PRO A 184 -10.57 -17.17 0.57
C PRO A 184 -11.38 -16.35 1.58
N ARG A 185 -11.33 -15.03 1.50
CA ARG A 185 -12.46 -14.23 1.98
C ARG A 185 -13.52 -14.25 0.89
N LEU A 186 -14.33 -15.31 0.93
CA LEU A 186 -15.72 -15.18 0.52
C LEU A 186 -16.24 -13.90 1.18
N VAL A 187 -16.59 -12.92 0.37
CA VAL A 187 -17.37 -11.77 0.80
C VAL A 187 -18.73 -12.30 1.24
N ALA A 188 -18.81 -12.77 2.49
CA ALA A 188 -20.08 -12.98 3.15
C ALA A 188 -20.74 -11.61 3.28
N ASP A 189 -21.86 -11.45 2.59
CA ASP A 189 -22.92 -10.48 2.81
C ASP A 189 -22.55 -9.29 3.71
N LEU A 190 -22.12 -8.19 3.08
CA LEU A 190 -22.41 -6.87 3.63
C LEU A 190 -23.91 -6.61 3.47
N ARG A 191 -24.73 -7.37 4.22
CA ARG A 191 -26.06 -6.91 4.59
C ARG A 191 -25.84 -5.82 5.62
N VAL A 192 -25.69 -4.59 5.16
CA VAL A 192 -25.76 -3.40 6.02
C VAL A 192 -27.12 -3.47 6.75
N PRO A 193 -27.17 -3.64 8.08
CA PRO A 193 -28.42 -3.42 8.78
C PRO A 193 -28.75 -1.93 8.65
N GLY A 194 -29.90 -1.64 8.03
CA GLY A 194 -30.39 -0.28 7.85
C GLY A 194 -30.50 0.48 9.18
N PRO A 195 -30.52 1.83 9.14
CA PRO A 195 -30.53 2.63 10.35
C PRO A 195 -31.76 2.32 11.20
N VAL A 196 -31.52 1.94 12.45
CA VAL A 196 -32.56 1.73 13.47
C VAL A 196 -33.30 3.06 13.66
N GLY A 197 -34.58 3.09 13.28
CA GLY A 197 -35.43 4.26 13.41
C GLY A 197 -35.53 4.74 14.85
N LEU A 198 -35.14 5.99 15.08
CA LEU A 198 -35.43 6.72 16.31
C LEU A 198 -36.95 6.87 16.46
N ARG A 199 -37.53 6.20 17.46
CA ARG A 199 -38.90 6.49 17.91
C ARG A 199 -38.88 7.79 18.74
N PRO A 200 -39.79 8.74 18.50
CA PRO A 200 -39.95 9.88 19.38
C PRO A 200 -40.73 9.44 20.63
N SER A 201 -40.13 9.62 21.80
CA SER A 201 -40.83 9.48 23.08
C SER A 201 -41.23 10.87 23.60
N VAL A 202 -42.47 10.91 24.04
CA VAL A 202 -43.32 12.05 24.37
C VAL A 202 -42.86 12.82 25.62
N SER A 203 -43.23 14.10 25.62
CA SER A 203 -43.13 15.18 26.62
C SER A 203 -43.44 14.88 28.10
N GLY A 204 -42.79 15.62 29.02
CA GLY A 204 -43.20 15.84 30.42
C GLY A 204 -42.26 16.81 31.19
N PRO A 205 -42.70 17.55 32.22
CA PRO A 205 -42.53 19.01 32.28
C PRO A 205 -41.38 19.57 33.16
N GLN A 206 -41.18 20.88 32.97
CA GLN A 206 -40.23 21.78 33.63
C GLN A 206 -40.27 21.74 35.16
N SER A 207 -39.07 21.76 35.78
CA SER A 207 -38.85 22.48 37.03
C SER A 207 -37.38 22.94 37.14
N ARG A 208 -37.20 24.23 37.40
CA ARG A 208 -35.99 24.92 37.91
C ARG A 208 -36.37 25.47 39.30
N PRO A 209 -35.45 26.03 40.12
CA PRO A 209 -34.02 25.75 40.41
C PRO A 209 -33.89 25.55 41.97
N PRO A 210 -32.81 25.84 42.76
CA PRO A 210 -31.97 27.06 42.79
C PRO A 210 -30.43 26.86 42.97
N THR A 211 -29.70 27.90 42.51
CA THR A 211 -28.58 28.62 43.16
C THR A 211 -27.57 27.88 44.07
N GLY A 212 -26.28 27.95 43.71
CA GLY A 212 -25.19 27.63 44.64
C GLY A 212 -23.78 27.65 44.04
N LEU A 213 -23.23 28.86 43.85
CA LEU A 213 -21.82 29.28 43.98
C LEU A 213 -20.69 28.26 43.73
N TYR A 214 -19.89 28.51 42.68
CA TYR A 214 -18.42 28.55 42.79
C TYR A 214 -17.86 29.62 41.82
N TYR A 215 -17.18 30.61 42.42
CA TYR A 215 -16.19 31.54 41.85
C TYR A 215 -15.15 30.78 41.00
N ALA A 216 -14.37 31.32 40.06
CA ALA A 216 -14.15 32.64 39.45
C ALA A 216 -13.11 32.46 38.33
N CYS A 217 -13.03 33.45 37.42
CA CYS A 217 -11.86 33.87 36.62
C CYS A 217 -11.17 32.84 35.70
N GLY A 218 -10.88 33.13 34.43
CA GLY A 218 -10.96 34.38 33.70
C GLY A 218 -10.67 34.12 32.21
N GLU A 219 -11.41 34.87 31.41
CA GLU A 219 -11.07 35.47 30.12
C GLU A 219 -9.68 35.18 29.54
N SER A 220 -9.63 34.61 28.33
CA SER A 220 -9.34 35.47 27.17
C SER A 220 -9.90 34.85 25.88
N GLY A 221 -10.42 35.76 25.06
CA GLY A 221 -11.42 35.50 24.04
C GLY A 221 -10.91 34.76 22.81
N ARG A 222 -11.81 33.95 22.28
CA ARG A 222 -11.78 33.41 20.93
C ARG A 222 -12.77 34.23 20.10
N LYS A 223 -12.39 34.45 18.83
CA LYS A 223 -13.24 34.59 17.61
C LYS A 223 -13.47 36.02 17.05
N PRO A 224 -13.98 36.17 15.81
CA PRO A 224 -13.45 35.65 14.53
C PRO A 224 -13.70 36.63 13.32
N LEU A 225 -13.18 36.31 12.11
CA LEU A 225 -13.69 36.65 10.75
C LEU A 225 -13.88 38.16 10.39
N ALA A 226 -13.57 38.71 9.20
CA ALA A 226 -13.52 38.20 7.83
C ALA A 226 -12.82 39.22 6.87
N CYS A 227 -12.49 38.73 5.67
CA CYS A 227 -12.59 39.37 4.35
C CYS A 227 -11.93 40.74 4.08
N SER A 228 -10.96 40.79 3.15
CA SER A 228 -10.94 41.69 1.99
C SER A 228 -9.86 41.25 0.98
N GLN A 229 -10.25 41.27 -0.29
CA GLN A 229 -9.45 41.01 -1.48
C GLN A 229 -8.38 42.09 -1.65
N GLU A 230 -7.24 41.76 -2.26
CA GLU A 230 -6.52 42.73 -3.08
C GLU A 230 -5.79 42.05 -4.23
N GLN A 231 -6.06 42.61 -5.41
CA GLN A 231 -5.62 42.19 -6.72
C GLN A 231 -4.24 42.76 -7.03
N SER A 232 -3.57 42.05 -7.92
CA SER A 232 -2.43 42.42 -8.75
C SER A 232 -2.34 43.90 -9.15
N SER A 233 -1.14 44.47 -9.05
CA SER A 233 -0.48 45.28 -10.08
C SER A 233 1.03 45.27 -9.84
#